data_AF-A0A6N2LXW9-F1
#
_entry.id   AF-A0A6N2LXW9-F1
#
_cell.length_a   1.000
_cell.length_b   1.000
_cell.length_c   1.000
_cell.angle_alpha   90.00
_cell.angle_beta   90.00
_cell.angle_gamma   90.00
#
_symmetry.space_group_name_H-M   'P 1'
#
loop_
_entity.id
_entity.type
_entity.pdbx_description
1 polymer ?
#
loop_
_entity_poly.entity_id
_entity_poly.type
_entity_poly.pdbx_seq_one_letter_code
_entity_poly.pdbx_strand_id
1 'polypeptide(L)'
;MDLDMSRKKADMQGSTTRADGVRTPLMEIILDEITYDTDMLSPFLKVFNEPKWKLEIILQYFSKYTTRLSTRTRRSNGPTEDATTFSGVLNCFSNVTSTRSITKKISADVVQVLLAHAFQAHLSLSCQQDADGIAASKDEGRSSSLAEICENIISAFSNLRRTDAKMEILPIGKEALFTAATILSTETGAQV
;
A
#
# COMPACT_ATOMS: atom_id res chain seq x y z
N MET A 1 -5.56 15.38 5.00
CA MET A 1 -4.11 15.17 5.24
C MET A 1 -3.23 16.25 4.64
N ASP A 2 -3.77 17.15 3.80
CA ASP A 2 -3.00 18.27 3.23
C ASP A 2 -2.44 19.23 4.26
N LEU A 3 -3.11 19.40 5.41
CA LEU A 3 -2.56 20.20 6.53
C LEU A 3 -1.25 19.62 7.07
N ASP A 4 -1.13 18.30 7.15
CA ASP A 4 0.10 17.64 7.61
C ASP A 4 1.23 17.89 6.58
N MET A 5 0.92 17.85 5.29
CA MET A 5 1.86 18.16 4.21
C MET A 5 2.29 19.63 4.20
N SER A 6 1.32 20.54 4.31
CA SER A 6 1.58 21.98 4.36
C SER A 6 2.46 22.33 5.55
N ARG A 7 2.19 21.72 6.71
CA ARG A 7 3.02 21.88 7.89
C ARG A 7 4.43 21.32 7.68
N LYS A 8 4.56 20.08 7.20
CA LYS A 8 5.87 19.48 6.89
C LYS A 8 6.68 20.33 5.90
N LYS A 9 6.01 20.91 4.90
CA LYS A 9 6.65 21.83 3.94
C LYS A 9 7.11 23.12 4.63
N ALA A 10 6.27 23.73 5.46
CA ALA A 10 6.63 24.92 6.23
C ALA A 10 7.81 24.63 7.17
N ASP A 11 7.84 23.47 7.84
CA ASP A 11 8.94 23.02 8.70
C ASP A 11 10.25 22.90 7.91
N MET A 12 10.22 22.24 6.74
CA MET A 12 11.40 22.12 5.86
C MET A 12 11.89 23.46 5.34
N GLN A 13 10.99 24.44 5.17
CA GLN A 13 11.30 25.79 4.73
C GLN A 13 11.70 26.73 5.89
N GLY A 14 11.75 26.24 7.12
CA GLY A 14 12.04 27.06 8.31
C GLY A 14 10.98 28.13 8.57
N SER A 15 9.77 27.95 8.04
CA SER A 15 8.63 28.87 8.18
C SER A 15 7.78 28.57 9.41
N THR A 16 8.18 27.61 10.23
CA THR A 16 7.57 27.31 11.53
C THR A 16 8.49 27.72 12.67
N THR A 17 7.88 28.04 13.80
CA THR A 17 8.52 28.51 15.01
C THR A 17 8.14 27.62 16.19
N ARG A 18 8.80 27.82 17.33
CA ARG A 18 8.43 27.14 18.58
C ARG A 18 7.01 27.46 19.05
N ALA A 19 6.44 28.60 18.63
CA ALA A 19 5.09 29.00 19.00
C ALA A 19 4.01 28.15 18.30
N ASP A 20 4.34 27.50 17.17
CA ASP A 20 3.42 26.66 16.39
C ASP A 20 3.16 25.28 17.03
N GLY A 21 3.81 24.99 18.17
CA GLY A 21 3.63 23.78 18.98
C GLY A 21 4.02 22.49 18.26
N VAL A 22 3.85 21.34 18.92
CA VAL A 22 3.92 20.02 18.26
C VAL A 22 2.50 19.59 17.95
N ARG A 23 2.19 19.33 16.68
CA ARG A 23 0.91 18.74 16.27
C ARG A 23 1.16 17.30 15.85
N THR A 24 0.42 16.37 16.43
CA THR A 24 0.34 15.00 15.93
C THR A 24 -0.31 15.02 14.55
N PRO A 25 0.36 14.52 13.49
CA PRO A 25 -0.22 14.42 12.16
C PRO A 25 -1.56 13.68 12.19
N LEU A 26 -2.52 14.12 11.38
CA LEU A 26 -3.81 13.43 11.26
C LEU A 26 -3.64 11.98 10.79
N MET A 27 -2.67 11.74 9.92
CA MET A 27 -2.29 10.38 9.51
C MET A 27 -1.94 9.48 10.69
N GLU A 28 -1.15 9.98 11.64
CA GLU A 28 -0.72 9.22 12.82
C GLU A 28 -1.91 8.91 13.73
N ILE A 29 -2.79 9.89 13.94
CA ILE A 29 -4.03 9.70 14.72
C ILE A 29 -4.91 8.62 14.08
N ILE A 30 -5.13 8.69 12.76
CA ILE A 30 -5.93 7.69 12.03
C ILE A 30 -5.31 6.31 12.15
N LEU A 31 -3.99 6.20 11.93
CA LEU A 31 -3.28 4.94 12.00
C LEU A 31 -3.36 4.33 13.38
N ASP A 32 -3.23 5.11 14.44
CA ASP A 32 -3.31 4.61 15.80
C ASP A 32 -4.70 4.10 16.14
N GLU A 33 -5.75 4.81 15.71
CA GLU A 33 -7.14 4.38 15.91
C GLU A 33 -7.44 3.04 15.21
N ILE A 34 -7.13 2.91 13.91
CA ILE A 34 -7.40 1.68 13.14
C ILE A 34 -6.45 0.52 13.47
N THR A 35 -5.33 0.81 14.14
CA THR A 35 -4.42 -0.22 14.68
C THR A 35 -4.92 -0.70 16.04
N TYR A 36 -5.48 0.20 16.85
CA TYR A 36 -6.03 -0.11 18.17
C TYR A 36 -7.33 -0.90 18.07
N ASP A 37 -8.25 -0.46 17.22
CA ASP A 37 -9.51 -1.15 16.92
C ASP A 37 -9.52 -1.65 15.48
N THR A 38 -9.17 -2.93 15.31
CA THR A 38 -9.12 -3.57 13.99
C THR A 38 -10.50 -3.76 13.37
N ASP A 39 -11.58 -3.74 14.16
CA ASP A 39 -12.94 -3.90 13.64
C ASP A 39 -13.38 -2.63 12.88
N MET A 40 -12.79 -1.48 13.22
CA MET A 40 -13.00 -0.20 12.53
C MET A 40 -12.27 -0.09 11.19
N LEU A 41 -11.27 -0.95 10.94
CA LEU A 41 -10.44 -0.88 9.73
C LEU A 41 -11.26 -1.02 8.44
N SER A 42 -12.09 -2.06 8.34
CA SER A 42 -12.89 -2.31 7.13
C SER A 42 -13.95 -1.24 6.89
N PRO A 43 -14.77 -0.84 7.89
CA PRO A 43 -15.68 0.30 7.76
C PRO A 43 -14.97 1.59 7.33
N PHE A 44 -13.81 1.90 7.94
CA PHE A 44 -13.03 3.09 7.62
C PHE A 44 -12.57 3.09 6.15
N LEU A 45 -11.91 2.02 5.68
CA LEU A 45 -11.38 1.96 4.31
C LEU A 45 -12.48 1.92 3.24
N LYS A 46 -13.68 1.43 3.59
CA LYS A 46 -14.85 1.43 2.71
C LYS A 46 -15.45 2.82 2.52
N VAL A 47 -15.47 3.65 3.57
CA VAL A 47 -16.07 5.00 3.53
C VAL A 47 -15.07 6.06 3.08
N PHE A 48 -13.79 5.91 3.43
CA PHE A 48 -12.74 6.85 3.04
C PHE A 48 -12.51 6.79 1.52
N ASN A 49 -12.74 7.86 0.77
CA ASN A 49 -12.80 7.81 -0.71
C ASN A 49 -11.67 8.55 -1.44
N GLU A 50 -10.65 9.03 -0.73
CA GLU A 50 -9.52 9.73 -1.33
C GLU A 50 -8.40 8.73 -1.69
N PRO A 51 -8.18 8.34 -2.97
CA PRO A 51 -7.32 7.20 -3.32
C PRO A 51 -5.87 7.39 -2.89
N LYS A 52 -5.31 8.59 -3.09
CA LYS A 52 -3.94 8.95 -2.70
C LYS A 52 -3.71 8.69 -1.21
N TRP A 53 -4.59 9.24 -0.38
CA TRP A 53 -4.47 9.15 1.07
C TRP A 53 -4.84 7.76 1.60
N LYS A 54 -5.80 7.08 0.96
CA LYS A 54 -6.16 5.70 1.28
C LYS A 54 -4.96 4.79 1.11
N LEU A 55 -4.28 4.90 -0.03
CA LEU A 55 -3.09 4.13 -0.32
C LEU A 55 -2.01 4.42 0.73
N GLU A 56 -1.71 5.69 0.99
CA GLU A 56 -0.71 6.09 1.99
C GLU A 56 -1.00 5.53 3.39
N ILE A 57 -2.26 5.60 3.86
CA ILE A 57 -2.69 5.00 5.14
C ILE A 57 -2.36 3.50 5.16
N ILE A 58 -2.71 2.78 4.10
CA ILE A 58 -2.51 1.33 4.04
C ILE A 58 -1.02 0.98 4.01
N LEU A 59 -0.21 1.73 3.26
CA LEU A 59 1.24 1.52 3.19
C LEU A 59 1.88 1.75 4.56
N GLN A 60 1.50 2.83 5.26
CA GLN A 60 1.98 3.08 6.62
C GLN A 60 1.47 2.04 7.62
N TYR A 61 0.24 1.55 7.47
CA TYR A 61 -0.28 0.44 8.28
C TYR A 61 0.61 -0.80 8.14
N PHE A 62 0.92 -1.22 6.91
CA PHE A 62 1.82 -2.36 6.69
C PHE A 62 3.21 -2.11 7.25
N SER A 63 3.73 -0.89 7.18
CA SER A 63 5.05 -0.54 7.71
C SER A 63 5.22 -0.80 9.22
N LYS A 64 4.11 -0.81 9.98
CA LYS A 64 4.13 -1.19 11.41
C LYS A 64 4.45 -2.68 11.62
N TYR A 65 4.18 -3.53 10.62
CA TYR A 65 4.22 -4.99 10.74
C TYR A 65 5.24 -5.67 9.83
N THR A 66 5.60 -5.05 8.72
CA THR A 66 6.76 -5.46 7.94
C THR A 66 7.99 -5.11 8.77
N THR A 67 8.83 -6.11 9.08
CA THR A 67 10.18 -5.79 9.55
C THR A 67 10.77 -4.88 8.49
N ARG A 68 11.27 -3.69 8.88
CA ARG A 68 12.19 -2.94 8.01
C ARG A 68 13.08 -3.98 7.36
N LEU A 69 13.06 -4.11 6.04
CA LEU A 69 14.04 -4.90 5.27
C LEU A 69 15.44 -4.24 5.36
N SER A 70 15.77 -3.76 6.56
CA SER A 70 17.03 -3.21 6.97
C SER A 70 17.79 -4.31 7.71
N THR A 71 18.04 -5.43 7.05
CA THR A 71 19.33 -6.10 7.25
C THR A 71 20.37 -5.35 6.42
N ARG A 72 20.57 -4.07 6.79
CA ARG A 72 21.58 -3.21 6.19
C ARG A 72 22.91 -3.54 6.85
N THR A 73 23.76 -4.27 6.14
CA THR A 73 25.20 -4.22 6.42
C THR A 73 25.68 -2.78 6.21
N ARG A 74 26.67 -2.39 7.00
CA ARG A 74 27.17 -1.04 7.36
C ARG A 74 27.46 -0.01 6.22
N ARG A 75 26.95 -0.11 4.99
CA ARG A 75 27.51 0.63 3.84
C ARG A 75 26.63 1.41 2.85
N SER A 76 25.33 1.65 3.05
CA SER A 76 24.57 2.55 2.12
C SER A 76 23.61 3.54 2.79
N ASN A 77 24.05 4.79 3.01
CA ASN A 77 23.17 5.88 3.46
C ASN A 77 22.25 6.33 2.32
N GLY A 78 21.11 5.69 2.18
CA GLY A 78 19.98 6.16 1.38
C GLY A 78 18.65 5.78 2.06
N PRO A 79 17.59 6.60 1.96
CA PRO A 79 16.24 6.17 2.33
C PRO A 79 15.89 4.93 1.50
N THR A 80 15.33 3.90 2.12
CA THR A 80 14.82 2.74 1.37
C THR A 80 13.44 3.13 0.84
N GLU A 81 13.41 3.87 -0.26
CA GLU A 81 12.16 4.37 -0.86
C GLU A 81 11.23 3.22 -1.28
N ASP A 82 11.80 2.06 -1.63
CA ASP A 82 11.04 0.89 -2.06
C ASP A 82 10.06 0.36 -1.00
N ALA A 83 10.40 0.44 0.29
CA ALA A 83 9.58 -0.11 1.38
C ALA A 83 8.29 0.70 1.65
N THR A 84 8.23 1.93 1.14
CA THR A 84 7.05 2.81 1.22
C THR A 84 6.24 2.81 -0.07
N THR A 85 6.56 1.95 -1.03
CA THR A 85 5.77 1.79 -2.26
C THR A 85 4.81 0.61 -2.15
N PHE A 86 3.76 0.62 -2.98
CA PHE A 86 2.84 -0.50 -3.07
C PHE A 86 3.51 -1.79 -3.54
N SER A 87 4.42 -1.70 -4.52
CA SER A 87 5.22 -2.83 -4.98
C SER A 87 6.10 -3.41 -3.87
N GLY A 88 6.73 -2.55 -3.05
CA GLY A 88 7.50 -2.99 -1.88
C GLY A 88 6.68 -3.72 -0.84
N VAL A 89 5.43 -3.28 -0.59
CA VAL A 89 4.50 -4.02 0.27
C VAL A 89 4.15 -5.36 -0.35
N LEU A 90 3.84 -5.43 -1.65
CA LEU A 90 3.53 -6.69 -2.33
C LEU A 90 4.70 -7.69 -2.30
N ASN A 91 5.94 -7.21 -2.38
CA ASN A 91 7.14 -8.03 -2.24
C ASN A 91 7.21 -8.76 -0.89
N CYS A 92 6.61 -8.18 0.17
CA CYS A 92 6.51 -8.85 1.47
C CYS A 92 5.59 -10.08 1.45
N PHE A 93 4.76 -10.23 0.42
CA PHE A 93 3.84 -11.36 0.21
C PHE A 93 4.26 -12.26 -0.96
N SER A 94 5.47 -12.07 -1.51
CA SER A 94 6.01 -12.84 -2.64
C SER A 94 6.28 -14.32 -2.31
N ASN A 95 6.44 -14.67 -1.03
CA ASN A 95 6.66 -16.04 -0.58
C ASN A 95 5.85 -16.38 0.68
N VAL A 96 5.64 -17.68 0.89
CA VAL A 96 4.82 -18.20 2.01
C VAL A 96 5.42 -17.86 3.38
N THR A 97 6.74 -17.83 3.52
CA THR A 97 7.41 -17.57 4.81
C THR A 97 7.20 -16.13 5.28
N SER A 98 7.42 -15.14 4.41
CA SER A 98 7.20 -13.73 4.73
C SER A 98 5.72 -13.42 4.90
N THR A 99 4.86 -14.00 4.06
CA THR A 99 3.40 -13.92 4.19
C THR A 99 2.94 -14.45 5.55
N ARG A 100 3.45 -15.60 5.98
CA ARG A 100 3.17 -16.19 7.29
C ARG A 100 3.63 -15.30 8.45
N SER A 101 4.76 -14.63 8.30
CA SER A 101 5.25 -13.70 9.33
C SER A 101 4.29 -12.54 9.56
N ILE A 102 3.74 -11.97 8.49
CA ILE A 102 2.84 -10.80 8.56
C ILE A 102 1.44 -11.21 9.01
N THR A 103 0.88 -12.27 8.44
CA THR A 103 -0.46 -12.78 8.81
C THR A 103 -0.55 -13.22 10.27
N LYS A 104 0.56 -13.65 10.88
CA LYS A 104 0.63 -13.90 12.33
C LYS A 104 0.51 -12.64 13.18
N LYS A 105 0.85 -11.47 12.65
CA LYS A 105 0.81 -10.19 13.37
C LYS A 105 -0.55 -9.49 13.26
N ILE A 106 -1.17 -9.53 12.08
CA ILE A 106 -2.40 -8.77 11.81
C ILE A 106 -3.57 -9.61 11.32
N SER A 107 -3.52 -10.94 11.41
CA SER A 107 -4.50 -11.88 10.81
C SER A 107 -4.51 -11.87 9.28
N ALA A 108 -5.05 -12.93 8.67
CA ALA A 108 -5.16 -13.00 7.22
C ALA A 108 -6.27 -12.11 6.66
N ASP A 109 -7.38 -11.94 7.38
CA ASP A 109 -8.53 -11.15 6.93
C ASP A 109 -8.19 -9.67 6.77
N VAL A 110 -7.50 -9.10 7.77
CA VAL A 110 -6.98 -7.73 7.69
C VAL A 110 -6.03 -7.55 6.51
N VAL A 111 -5.12 -8.52 6.27
CA VAL A 111 -4.21 -8.44 5.12
C VAL A 111 -4.99 -8.43 3.81
N GLN A 112 -6.01 -9.28 3.66
CA GLN A 112 -6.86 -9.30 2.47
C GLN A 112 -7.56 -7.96 2.24
N VAL A 113 -8.14 -7.37 3.30
CA VAL A 113 -8.81 -6.06 3.26
C VAL A 113 -7.84 -4.96 2.84
N LEU A 114 -6.66 -4.91 3.47
CA LEU A 114 -5.63 -3.92 3.17
C LEU A 114 -5.11 -4.04 1.73
N LEU A 115 -4.74 -5.25 1.29
CA LEU A 115 -4.24 -5.47 -0.07
C LEU A 115 -5.28 -5.13 -1.13
N ALA A 116 -6.54 -5.51 -0.92
CA ALA A 116 -7.60 -5.23 -1.87
C ALA A 116 -7.89 -3.72 -2.00
N HIS A 117 -7.97 -2.99 -0.88
CA HIS A 117 -8.17 -1.54 -0.91
C HIS A 117 -6.94 -0.78 -1.42
N ALA A 118 -5.73 -1.26 -1.15
CA ALA A 118 -4.52 -0.68 -1.72
C ALA A 118 -4.49 -0.86 -3.24
N PHE A 119 -4.86 -2.04 -3.73
CA PHE A 119 -4.97 -2.29 -5.17
C PHE A 119 -6.02 -1.39 -5.81
N GLN A 120 -7.22 -1.29 -5.22
CA GLN A 120 -8.27 -0.39 -5.70
C GLN A 120 -7.82 1.08 -5.75
N ALA A 121 -7.13 1.54 -4.70
CA ALA A 121 -6.59 2.90 -4.65
C ALA A 121 -5.50 3.13 -5.71
N HIS A 122 -4.61 2.15 -5.89
CA HIS A 122 -3.57 2.17 -6.92
C HIS A 122 -4.17 2.27 -8.32
N LEU A 123 -5.15 1.43 -8.66
CA LEU A 123 -5.86 1.49 -9.94
C LEU A 123 -6.51 2.87 -10.19
N SER A 124 -7.14 3.42 -9.14
CA SER A 124 -7.78 4.75 -9.24
C SER A 124 -6.77 5.86 -9.52
N LEU A 125 -5.56 5.77 -8.95
CA LEU A 125 -4.47 6.71 -9.19
C LEU A 125 -3.88 6.55 -10.59
N SER A 126 -3.69 5.30 -11.06
CA SER A 126 -3.21 5.03 -12.42
C SER A 126 -4.16 5.59 -13.49
N CYS A 127 -5.47 5.37 -13.35
CA CYS A 127 -6.45 5.93 -14.29
C CYS A 127 -6.48 7.46 -14.33
N GLN A 128 -6.18 8.13 -13.20
CA GLN A 128 -6.11 9.60 -13.15
C GLN A 128 -4.89 10.14 -13.91
N GLN A 129 -3.76 9.42 -13.89
CA GLN A 129 -2.54 9.82 -14.60
C GLN A 129 -2.69 9.70 -16.12
N ASP A 130 -3.42 8.71 -16.60
CA ASP A 130 -3.68 8.51 -18.04
C ASP A 130 -4.65 9.56 -18.62
N ALA A 131 -5.56 10.09 -17.79
CA ALA A 131 -6.55 11.08 -18.22
C ALA A 131 -5.99 12.51 -18.35
N ASP A 132 -4.93 12.84 -17.60
CA ASP A 132 -4.41 14.21 -17.51
C ASP A 132 -3.34 14.53 -18.57
N GLY A 133 -3.00 13.60 -19.48
CA GLY A 133 -2.28 13.86 -20.73
C GLY A 133 -0.87 14.47 -20.62
N ILE A 134 -0.32 14.65 -19.43
CA ILE A 134 1.04 15.19 -19.23
C ILE A 134 1.99 14.04 -18.93
N ALA A 135 2.40 13.38 -20.01
CA ALA A 135 3.61 12.57 -20.01
C ALA A 135 4.82 13.50 -19.89
N ALA A 136 5.27 13.79 -18.67
CA ALA A 136 6.68 14.13 -18.38
C ALA A 136 6.95 14.26 -16.87
N SER A 137 7.59 13.24 -16.30
CA SER A 137 8.93 13.42 -15.75
C SER A 137 9.60 12.06 -15.60
N LYS A 138 10.86 11.98 -16.04
CA LYS A 138 11.73 10.83 -15.79
C LYS A 138 11.92 10.72 -14.28
N ASP A 139 11.23 9.77 -13.65
CA ASP A 139 11.68 9.23 -12.38
C ASP A 139 12.19 7.82 -12.64
N GLU A 140 13.51 7.71 -12.67
CA GLU A 140 14.25 6.49 -12.96
C GLU A 140 14.37 5.69 -11.66
N GLY A 141 13.21 5.32 -11.12
CA GLY A 141 13.02 4.41 -10.01
C GLY A 141 11.92 3.44 -10.42
N ARG A 142 12.32 2.32 -11.02
CA ARG A 142 11.49 1.23 -11.58
C ARG A 142 10.06 1.19 -11.04
N SER A 143 9.16 1.98 -11.63
CA SER A 143 7.73 1.89 -11.33
C SER A 143 7.27 0.54 -11.89
N SER A 144 6.84 -0.36 -11.01
CA SER A 144 6.29 -1.65 -11.43
C SER A 144 5.14 -1.40 -12.41
N SER A 145 5.13 -2.11 -13.53
CA SER A 145 4.05 -1.97 -14.51
C SER A 145 2.71 -2.40 -13.89
N LEU A 146 1.60 -1.93 -14.47
CA LEU A 146 0.28 -2.36 -14.01
C LEU A 146 0.13 -3.90 -14.07
N ALA A 147 0.68 -4.53 -15.11
CA ALA A 147 0.77 -5.98 -15.22
C ALA A 147 1.50 -6.61 -14.02
N GLU A 148 2.70 -6.10 -13.69
CA GLU A 148 3.51 -6.59 -12.59
C GLU A 148 2.77 -6.46 -11.25
N ILE A 149 2.06 -5.34 -11.03
CA ILE A 149 1.22 -5.16 -9.84
C ILE A 149 0.09 -6.19 -9.79
N CYS A 150 -0.58 -6.47 -10.92
CA CYS A 150 -1.64 -7.47 -10.99
C CYS A 150 -1.12 -8.89 -10.71
N GLU A 151 0.03 -9.27 -11.28
CA GLU A 151 0.70 -10.55 -11.00
C GLU A 151 1.08 -10.67 -9.52
N ASN A 152 1.63 -9.60 -8.96
CA ASN A 152 1.99 -9.53 -7.55
C ASN A 152 0.78 -9.66 -6.62
N ILE A 153 -0.37 -9.08 -6.97
CA ILE A 153 -1.64 -9.26 -6.25
C ILE A 153 -2.08 -10.72 -6.26
N ILE A 154 -2.12 -11.34 -7.45
CA ILE A 154 -2.50 -12.75 -7.58
C ILE A 154 -1.56 -13.65 -6.77
N SER A 155 -0.25 -13.39 -6.85
CA SER A 155 0.77 -14.11 -6.09
C SER A 155 0.59 -13.95 -4.58
N ALA A 156 0.35 -12.72 -4.10
CA ALA A 156 0.12 -12.43 -2.69
C ALA A 156 -1.08 -13.21 -2.13
N PHE A 157 -2.22 -13.18 -2.80
CA PHE A 157 -3.42 -13.93 -2.39
C PHE A 157 -3.23 -15.46 -2.47
N SER A 158 -2.48 -15.94 -3.46
CA SER A 158 -2.09 -17.36 -3.55
C SER A 158 -1.24 -17.78 -2.34
N ASN A 159 -0.28 -16.96 -1.94
CA ASN A 159 0.57 -17.22 -0.78
C ASN A 159 -0.17 -17.09 0.55
N LEU A 160 -1.16 -16.20 0.65
CA LEU A 160 -2.07 -16.12 1.80
C LEU A 160 -2.82 -17.44 1.99
N ARG A 161 -3.43 -17.95 0.91
CA ARG A 161 -4.14 -19.23 0.93
C ARG A 161 -3.23 -20.43 1.22
N ARG A 162 -1.98 -20.40 0.77
CA ARG A 162 -0.98 -21.44 1.09
C ARG A 162 -0.53 -21.39 2.55
N THR A 163 -0.64 -20.23 3.20
CA THR A 163 -0.24 -20.07 4.60
C THR A 163 -1.25 -20.72 5.53
N ASP A 164 -2.54 -20.60 5.21
CA ASP A 164 -3.65 -21.26 5.91
C ASP A 164 -4.65 -21.81 4.91
N ALA A 165 -4.68 -23.15 4.77
CA ALA A 165 -5.57 -23.83 3.84
C ALA A 165 -7.07 -23.69 4.18
N LYS A 166 -7.40 -23.31 5.42
CA LYS A 166 -8.77 -23.05 5.88
C LYS A 166 -9.20 -21.60 5.68
N MET A 167 -8.28 -20.71 5.32
CA MET A 167 -8.57 -19.31 5.05
C MET A 167 -9.50 -19.20 3.84
N GLU A 168 -10.64 -18.56 4.03
CA GLU A 168 -11.52 -18.16 2.93
C GLU A 168 -11.09 -16.81 2.37
N ILE A 169 -11.19 -16.67 1.05
CA ILE A 169 -10.96 -15.38 0.41
C ILE A 169 -12.23 -14.54 0.61
N LEU A 170 -12.09 -13.40 1.28
CA LEU A 170 -13.17 -12.44 1.53
C LEU A 170 -13.76 -11.93 0.20
N PRO A 171 -15.03 -11.47 0.17
CA PRO A 171 -15.63 -10.91 -1.04
C PRO A 171 -14.77 -9.85 -1.72
N ILE A 172 -14.23 -8.91 -0.94
CA ILE A 172 -13.34 -7.86 -1.45
C ILE A 172 -12.02 -8.40 -2.02
N GLY A 173 -11.50 -9.49 -1.45
CA GLY A 173 -10.33 -10.18 -1.99
C GLY A 173 -10.62 -10.87 -3.32
N LYS A 174 -11.82 -11.45 -3.47
CA LYS A 174 -12.28 -12.05 -4.74
C LYS A 174 -12.43 -10.98 -5.84
N GLU A 175 -12.98 -9.82 -5.49
CA GLU A 175 -13.07 -8.68 -6.41
C GLU A 175 -11.68 -8.24 -6.88
N ALA A 176 -10.72 -8.05 -5.95
CA ALA A 176 -9.35 -7.68 -6.30
C ALA A 176 -8.68 -8.72 -7.22
N LEU A 177 -8.83 -10.02 -6.93
CA LEU A 177 -8.31 -11.10 -7.76
C LEU A 177 -8.93 -11.12 -9.16
N PHE A 178 -10.26 -10.96 -9.23
CA PHE A 178 -10.99 -10.94 -10.50
C PHE A 178 -10.54 -9.76 -11.36
N THR A 179 -10.44 -8.56 -10.77
CA THR A 179 -9.95 -7.37 -11.46
C THR A 179 -8.52 -7.54 -11.96
N ALA A 180 -7.60 -8.04 -11.11
CA ALA A 180 -6.20 -8.27 -11.51
C ALA A 180 -6.09 -9.27 -12.68
N ALA A 181 -6.83 -10.39 -12.62
CA ALA A 181 -6.83 -11.38 -13.69
C ALA A 181 -7.43 -10.83 -15.00
N THR A 182 -8.46 -9.98 -14.89
CA THR A 182 -9.09 -9.33 -16.05
C THR A 182 -8.10 -8.38 -16.74
N ILE A 183 -7.39 -7.55 -15.99
CA ILE A 183 -6.40 -6.61 -16.53
C ILE A 183 -5.30 -7.37 -17.29
N LEU A 184 -4.73 -8.42 -16.69
CA LEU A 184 -3.71 -9.25 -17.35
C LEU A 184 -4.22 -9.94 -18.63
N SER A 185 -5.48 -10.37 -18.63
CA SER A 185 -6.09 -10.99 -19.80
C SER A 185 -6.29 -9.99 -20.94
N THR A 186 -6.63 -8.73 -20.62
CA THR A 186 -6.77 -7.68 -21.64
C THR A 186 -5.43 -7.22 -22.23
N GLU A 187 -4.35 -7.27 -21.45
CA GLU A 187 -3.02 -6.84 -21.87
C GLU A 187 -2.34 -7.87 -22.78
N THR A 188 -2.56 -9.17 -22.53
CA THR A 188 -2.09 -10.27 -23.38
C THR A 188 -2.85 -10.40 -24.70
N GLY A 189 -4.12 -9.95 -24.75
CA GLY A 189 -4.93 -9.95 -25.97
C GLY A 189 -4.58 -8.84 -26.99
N ALA A 190 -3.81 -7.84 -26.60
CA ALA A 190 -3.43 -6.70 -27.47
C ALA A 190 -2.14 -6.95 -28.30
N GLN A 191 -1.53 -8.13 -28.19
CA GLN A 191 -0.30 -8.51 -28.91
C GLN A 191 -0.51 -9.52 -30.06
N VAL A 192 -1.75 -9.69 -30.55
CA VAL A 192 -2.08 -10.61 -31.67
C VAL A 192 -2.58 -9.85 -32.88
#